data_AF-A0A382UQ08-F1
#
_entry.id   AF-A0A382UQ08-F1
#
_cell.length_a   1.000
_cell.length_b   1.000
_cell.length_c   1.000
_cell.angle_alpha   90.00
_cell.angle_beta   90.00
_cell.angle_gamma   90.00
#
_symmetry.space_group_name_H-M   'P 1'
#
loop_
_entity.id
_entity.type
_entity.pdbx_description
1 polymer ?
#
loop_
_entity_poly.entity_id
_entity_poly.type
_entity_poly.pdbx_seq_one_letter_code
_entity_poly.pdbx_strand_id
1 'polypeptide(L)'
;MPQKMEKYRLKKIVIINHLEHANLDSFPLRFGFTFTEDTKLEILCDPSTHKPDKNPKYKDRYNIVAKFTNPKNFLTERGVFYLINNQKNKNYVNDKVITIIRYLDERETEHHLTEVIRALRESNDITCNDLIELHPIYMSRQLNTHADLIRLLVEKKTSDEVLRIQTIADKAVEKFNNLKHEIDDLNTVIIDLEEENIEIKKELDEYKTQEKIANMQGSTQTLERVKTLSAVNTEVMHRGSLCTELVMEDSTRLYMKTIT
;
A
#
# COMPACT_ATOMS: atom_id res chain seq x y z
N MET A 1 6.32 -34.73 1.57
CA MET A 1 6.54 -33.95 2.81
C MET A 1 6.92 -32.53 2.41
N PRO A 2 6.19 -31.49 2.84
CA PRO A 2 6.59 -30.12 2.53
C PRO A 2 7.87 -29.79 3.31
N GLN A 3 8.92 -29.35 2.60
CA GLN A 3 10.14 -28.86 3.20
C GLN A 3 9.79 -27.72 4.16
N LYS A 4 9.96 -27.94 5.47
CA LYS A 4 9.91 -26.86 6.46
C LYS A 4 11.00 -25.87 6.08
N MET A 5 10.62 -24.74 5.48
CA MET A 5 11.55 -23.65 5.24
C MET A 5 12.18 -23.24 6.57
N GLU A 6 13.50 -23.31 6.62
CA GLU A 6 14.27 -22.93 7.81
C GLU A 6 14.10 -21.42 8.08
N LYS A 7 13.68 -21.08 9.30
CA LYS A 7 13.46 -19.69 9.72
C LYS A 7 14.82 -18.97 9.83
N TYR A 8 14.90 -17.73 9.37
CA TYR A 8 16.11 -16.86 9.43
C TYR A 8 17.29 -17.24 8.52
N ARG A 9 17.03 -17.71 7.31
CA ARG A 9 18.08 -18.13 6.35
C ARG A 9 18.64 -17.01 5.45
N LEU A 10 17.95 -15.87 5.34
CA LEU A 10 18.34 -14.81 4.41
C LEU A 10 19.18 -13.78 5.14
N LYS A 11 20.48 -13.75 4.84
CA LYS A 11 21.41 -12.72 5.34
C LYS A 11 21.32 -11.48 4.45
N LYS A 12 21.10 -10.31 5.06
CA LYS A 12 20.97 -9.03 4.36
C LYS A 12 21.74 -7.95 5.12
N ILE A 13 22.34 -7.02 4.36
CA ILE A 13 22.95 -5.81 4.92
C ILE A 13 21.97 -4.66 4.70
N VAL A 14 21.67 -3.93 5.77
CA VAL A 14 20.80 -2.75 5.75
C VAL A 14 21.56 -1.51 6.22
N ILE A 15 21.13 -0.33 5.78
CA ILE A 15 21.69 0.95 6.18
C ILE A 15 20.85 1.54 7.30
N ILE A 16 21.53 1.90 8.40
CA ILE A 16 21.00 2.72 9.48
C ILE A 16 21.56 4.12 9.30
N ASN A 17 20.71 5.11 9.08
CA ASN A 17 21.14 6.50 9.07
C ASN A 17 21.10 7.06 10.50
N HIS A 18 22.19 7.69 10.93
CA HIS A 18 22.34 8.10 12.33
C HIS A 18 21.44 9.26 12.74
N LEU A 19 21.00 10.10 11.80
CA LEU A 19 20.11 11.25 12.06
C LEU A 19 18.63 10.92 11.84
N GLU A 20 18.30 9.65 11.64
CA GLU A 20 16.95 9.24 11.30
C GLU A 20 16.28 8.41 12.38
N HIS A 21 14.96 8.31 12.24
CA HIS A 21 14.02 7.74 13.20
C HIS A 21 14.46 6.37 13.77
N ALA A 22 14.94 5.44 12.94
CA ALA A 22 15.42 4.15 13.41
C ALA A 22 16.51 4.29 14.50
N ASN A 23 17.47 5.19 14.29
CA ASN A 23 18.59 5.42 15.21
C ASN A 23 18.24 6.35 16.37
N LEU A 24 17.37 7.33 16.14
CA LEU A 24 17.06 8.35 17.13
C LEU A 24 15.96 7.93 18.11
N ASP A 25 15.00 7.14 17.64
CA ASP A 25 13.77 6.85 18.38
C ASP A 25 13.64 5.34 18.66
N SER A 26 13.92 4.48 17.67
CA SER A 26 13.67 3.04 17.78
C SER A 26 14.75 2.26 18.53
N PHE A 27 16.00 2.30 18.08
CA PHE A 27 17.10 1.61 18.73
C PHE A 27 17.31 2.00 20.20
N PRO A 28 17.31 3.29 20.57
CA PRO A 28 17.58 3.67 21.95
C PRO A 28 16.52 3.14 22.92
N LEU A 29 15.23 3.28 22.62
CA LEU A 29 14.18 2.78 23.50
C LEU A 29 14.08 1.24 23.50
N ARG A 30 14.13 0.61 22.32
CA ARG A 30 13.76 -0.82 22.19
C ARG A 30 14.93 -1.77 22.35
N PHE A 31 16.15 -1.27 22.18
CA PHE A 31 17.37 -2.08 22.18
C PHE A 31 18.52 -1.44 22.99
N GLY A 32 18.35 -0.22 23.51
CA GLY A 32 19.24 0.38 24.50
C GLY A 32 20.55 0.95 23.95
N PHE A 33 20.61 1.27 22.65
CA PHE A 33 21.79 1.83 22.00
C PHE A 33 21.45 2.76 20.83
N THR A 34 22.44 3.54 20.40
CA THR A 34 22.42 4.33 19.17
C THR A 34 23.74 4.15 18.42
N PHE A 35 23.75 4.47 17.13
CA PHE A 35 24.95 4.61 16.32
C PHE A 35 25.35 6.09 16.22
N THR A 36 26.64 6.38 16.26
CA THR A 36 27.17 7.74 16.15
C THR A 36 27.33 8.20 14.69
N GLU A 37 27.30 7.27 13.74
CA GLU A 37 27.46 7.51 12.31
C GLU A 37 26.60 6.54 11.50
N ASP A 38 26.41 6.85 10.21
CA ASP A 38 25.68 5.97 9.29
C ASP A 38 26.33 4.58 9.26
N THR A 39 25.57 3.56 9.64
CA THR A 39 26.10 2.23 9.92
C THR A 39 25.44 1.17 9.05
N LYS A 40 26.24 0.20 8.60
CA LYS A 40 25.74 -1.02 7.96
C LYS A 40 25.45 -2.07 9.02
N LEU A 41 24.20 -2.51 9.12
CA LEU A 41 23.78 -3.56 10.04
C LEU A 41 23.52 -4.84 9.26
N GLU A 42 24.11 -5.93 9.72
CA GLU A 42 23.80 -7.26 9.21
C GLU A 42 22.57 -7.83 9.93
N ILE A 43 21.59 -8.27 9.16
CA ILE A 43 20.36 -8.87 9.66
C ILE A 43 20.13 -10.24 9.02
N LEU A 44 19.60 -11.17 9.81
CA LEU A 44 19.13 -12.49 9.39
C LEU A 44 17.61 -12.46 9.31
N CYS A 45 17.05 -12.45 8.10
CA CYS A 45 15.64 -12.29 7.84
C CYS A 45 14.88 -13.61 7.75
N ASP A 46 13.63 -13.63 8.20
CA ASP A 46 12.65 -14.68 7.91
C ASP A 46 11.84 -14.32 6.65
N PRO A 47 12.12 -14.94 5.48
CA PRO A 47 11.48 -14.57 4.22
C PRO A 47 9.96 -14.77 4.21
N SER A 48 9.44 -15.67 5.06
CA SER A 48 8.00 -15.93 5.16
C SER A 48 7.20 -14.77 5.76
N THR A 49 7.90 -13.81 6.37
CA THR A 49 7.31 -12.67 7.06
C THR A 49 7.34 -11.38 6.24
N HIS A 50 7.83 -11.45 5.00
CA HIS A 50 7.86 -10.32 4.10
C HIS A 50 6.44 -9.81 3.82
N LYS A 51 6.18 -8.54 4.15
CA LYS A 51 4.92 -7.87 3.86
C LYS A 51 5.20 -6.53 3.19
N PRO A 52 4.68 -6.27 1.98
CA PRO A 52 4.76 -4.93 1.40
C PRO A 52 4.02 -3.92 2.29
N ASP A 53 4.36 -2.65 2.14
CA ASP A 53 3.60 -1.57 2.75
C ASP A 53 2.14 -1.62 2.27
N LYS A 54 1.20 -1.32 3.17
CA LYS A 54 -0.23 -1.30 2.84
C LYS A 54 -0.56 -0.13 1.92
N ASN A 55 0.21 0.96 2.00
CA ASN A 55 -0.06 2.15 1.21
C ASN A 55 0.53 1.99 -0.20
N PRO A 56 -0.30 1.96 -1.26
CA PRO A 56 0.14 1.74 -2.64
C PRO A 56 1.04 2.86 -3.18
N LYS A 57 1.10 4.03 -2.52
CA LYS A 57 2.04 5.11 -2.83
C LYS A 57 3.49 4.73 -2.51
N TYR A 58 3.71 3.86 -1.53
CA TYR A 58 5.05 3.46 -1.08
C TYR A 58 5.42 2.05 -1.54
N LYS A 59 5.41 1.83 -2.87
CA LYS A 59 5.69 0.51 -3.48
C LYS A 59 7.06 -0.08 -3.13
N ASP A 60 8.01 0.77 -2.73
CA ASP A 60 9.36 0.34 -2.35
C ASP A 60 9.48 0.07 -0.84
N ARG A 61 8.44 0.30 -0.04
CA ARG A 61 8.44 0.01 1.40
C ARG A 61 7.93 -1.39 1.68
N TYR A 62 8.53 -2.03 2.67
CA TYR A 62 8.10 -3.34 3.15
C TYR A 62 8.54 -3.55 4.60
N ASN A 63 7.95 -4.51 5.29
CA ASN A 63 8.40 -4.98 6.58
C ASN A 63 8.78 -6.46 6.56
N ILE A 64 9.76 -6.83 7.38
CA ILE A 64 10.24 -8.20 7.53
C ILE A 64 10.72 -8.45 8.95
N VAL A 65 10.52 -9.66 9.45
CA VAL A 65 11.05 -10.07 10.75
C VAL A 65 12.49 -10.51 10.57
N ALA A 66 13.40 -9.93 11.35
CA ALA A 66 14.79 -10.28 11.30
C ALA A 66 15.42 -10.34 12.69
N LYS A 67 16.55 -11.06 12.76
CA LYS A 67 17.44 -11.08 13.90
C LYS A 67 18.70 -10.28 13.58
N PHE A 68 19.30 -9.66 14.58
CA PHE A 68 20.56 -8.96 14.46
C PHE A 68 21.35 -9.08 15.76
N THR A 69 22.65 -8.88 15.70
CA THR A 69 23.49 -8.82 16.90
C THR A 69 23.53 -7.39 17.41
N ASN A 70 23.10 -7.18 18.65
CA ASN A 70 23.16 -5.87 19.29
C ASN A 70 24.64 -5.50 19.54
N PRO A 71 25.10 -4.32 19.07
CA PRO A 71 26.51 -3.94 19.13
C PRO A 71 27.00 -3.62 20.54
N LYS A 72 26.09 -3.37 21.51
CA LYS A 72 26.42 -2.98 22.87
C LYS A 72 26.54 -4.17 23.82
N ASN A 73 25.66 -5.16 23.70
CA ASN A 73 25.62 -6.32 24.59
C ASN A 73 25.94 -7.66 23.90
N PHE A 74 26.17 -7.65 22.58
CA PHE A 74 26.47 -8.82 21.75
C PHE A 74 25.41 -9.93 21.74
N LEU A 75 24.20 -9.63 22.24
CA LEU A 75 23.08 -10.56 22.21
C LEU A 75 22.38 -10.51 20.86
N THR A 76 21.88 -11.66 20.42
CA THR A 76 21.01 -11.73 19.24
C THR A 76 19.61 -11.27 19.62
N GLU A 77 19.17 -10.17 19.02
CA GLU A 77 17.85 -9.60 19.21
C GLU A 77 16.97 -9.82 17.98
N ARG A 78 15.66 -9.73 18.16
CA ARG A 78 14.66 -9.95 17.12
C ARG A 78 13.71 -8.77 17.02
N GLY A 79 13.48 -8.29 15.80
CA GLY A 79 12.56 -7.20 15.53
C GLY A 79 11.83 -7.34 14.20
N VAL A 80 10.76 -6.56 14.05
CA VAL A 80 10.11 -6.25 12.78
C VAL A 80 10.80 -5.01 12.21
N PHE A 81 11.51 -5.18 11.11
CA PHE A 81 12.20 -4.11 10.40
C PHE A 81 11.28 -3.54 9.34
N TYR A 82 11.09 -2.22 9.36
CA TYR A 82 10.41 -1.48 8.30
C TYR A 82 11.47 -0.85 7.41
N LEU A 83 11.49 -1.26 6.14
CA LEU A 83 12.59 -1.04 5.21
C LEU A 83 12.10 -0.31 3.96
N ILE A 84 13.00 0.46 3.33
CA ILE A 84 12.85 0.97 1.96
C ILE A 84 13.79 0.17 1.06
N ASN A 85 13.21 -0.47 0.04
CA ASN A 85 13.93 -1.11 -1.04
C ASN A 85 14.65 -0.04 -1.86
N ASN A 86 15.96 0.03 -1.65
CA ASN A 86 16.81 0.97 -2.37
C ASN A 86 17.49 0.34 -3.57
N GLN A 87 17.32 -0.96 -3.80
CA GLN A 87 18.00 -1.70 -4.88
C GLN A 87 17.58 -1.22 -6.27
N LYS A 88 16.44 -0.55 -6.42
CA LYS A 88 16.02 0.09 -7.68
C LYS A 88 16.74 1.42 -7.95
N ASN A 89 17.41 1.99 -6.95
CA ASN A 89 18.10 3.27 -7.06
C ASN A 89 19.59 3.03 -7.36
N LYS A 90 20.09 3.58 -8.48
CA LYS A 90 21.48 3.39 -8.94
C LYS A 90 22.54 3.81 -7.93
N ASN A 91 22.18 4.66 -6.95
CA ASN A 91 23.10 5.23 -5.97
C ASN A 91 23.15 4.46 -4.63
N TYR A 92 22.25 3.49 -4.41
CA TYR A 92 22.16 2.79 -3.13
C TYR A 92 22.07 1.27 -3.32
N VAL A 93 23.06 0.55 -2.78
CA VAL A 93 23.16 -0.91 -2.92
C VAL A 93 22.31 -1.64 -1.87
N ASN A 94 22.10 -1.02 -0.72
CA ASN A 94 21.48 -1.64 0.45
C ASN A 94 20.19 -0.92 0.86
N ASP A 95 19.25 -1.70 1.37
CA ASP A 95 17.98 -1.20 1.86
C ASP A 95 18.17 -0.39 3.13
N LYS A 96 17.32 0.62 3.29
CA LYS A 96 17.40 1.57 4.40
C LYS A 96 16.37 1.24 5.46
N VAL A 97 16.75 1.30 6.73
CA VAL A 97 15.85 1.09 7.87
C VAL A 97 15.11 2.39 8.20
N ILE A 98 13.79 2.33 8.23
CA ILE A 98 12.92 3.43 8.65
C ILE A 98 12.71 3.38 10.17
N THR A 99 12.23 2.24 10.65
CA THR A 99 11.92 1.98 12.06
C THR A 99 12.07 0.51 12.36
N ILE A 100 12.24 0.18 13.63
CA ILE A 100 12.28 -1.19 14.12
C ILE A 100 11.39 -1.30 15.36
N ILE A 101 10.55 -2.33 15.38
CA ILE A 101 9.65 -2.64 16.49
C ILE A 101 9.98 -4.05 16.98
N ARG A 102 9.86 -4.34 18.28
CA ARG A 102 10.11 -5.70 18.78
C ARG A 102 8.96 -6.63 18.37
N TYR A 103 9.29 -7.89 18.09
CA TYR A 103 8.35 -8.83 17.42
C TYR A 103 7.11 -9.20 18.26
N LEU A 104 7.19 -9.06 19.57
CA LEU A 104 6.16 -9.53 20.52
C LEU A 104 5.15 -8.45 20.92
N ASP A 105 5.23 -7.27 20.32
CA ASP A 105 4.46 -6.12 20.77
C ASP A 105 3.21 -5.91 19.92
N GLU A 106 2.12 -5.48 20.57
CA GLU A 106 0.90 -5.06 19.87
C GLU A 106 1.25 -3.92 18.93
N ARG A 107 1.04 -4.15 17.62
CA ARG A 107 1.52 -3.24 16.58
C ARG A 107 0.94 -1.83 16.74
N GLU A 108 -0.32 -1.73 17.14
CA GLU A 108 -1.01 -0.44 17.24
C GLU A 108 -0.50 0.41 18.40
N THR A 109 -0.34 -0.18 19.59
CA THR A 109 0.20 0.52 20.76
C THR A 109 1.64 0.97 20.52
N GLU A 110 2.45 0.14 19.86
CA GLU A 110 3.80 0.51 19.44
C GLU A 110 3.83 1.64 18.41
N HIS A 111 2.88 1.70 17.48
CA HIS A 111 2.78 2.80 16.52
C HIS A 111 2.46 4.13 17.21
N HIS A 112 1.47 4.16 18.11
CA HIS A 112 1.19 5.37 18.90
C HIS A 112 2.39 5.79 19.75
N LEU A 113 3.04 4.84 20.43
CA LEU A 113 4.23 5.11 21.24
C LEU A 113 5.37 5.70 20.39
N THR A 114 5.60 5.13 19.20
CA THR A 114 6.62 5.62 18.24
C THR A 114 6.38 7.05 17.82
N GLU A 115 5.13 7.40 17.48
CA GLU A 115 4.78 8.74 17.03
C GLU A 115 4.93 9.77 18.15
N VAL A 116 4.53 9.43 19.38
CA VAL A 116 4.69 10.30 20.55
C VAL A 116 6.18 10.51 20.88
N ILE A 117 6.99 9.45 20.87
CA ILE A 117 8.45 9.57 21.08
C ILE A 117 9.06 10.50 20.04
N ARG A 118 8.73 10.30 18.76
CA ARG A 118 9.27 11.14 17.69
C ARG A 118 8.87 12.60 17.89
N ALA A 119 7.61 12.87 18.21
CA ALA A 119 7.13 14.23 18.45
C ALA A 119 7.85 14.90 19.64
N LEU A 120 8.01 14.19 20.75
CA LEU A 120 8.72 14.69 21.94
C LEU A 120 10.22 14.91 21.68
N ARG A 121 10.84 14.07 20.85
CA ARG A 121 12.24 14.28 20.44
C ARG A 121 12.36 15.50 19.53
N GLU A 122 11.47 15.65 18.55
CA GLU A 122 11.46 16.79 17.63
C GLU A 122 11.22 18.13 18.35
N SER A 123 10.50 18.12 19.47
CA SER A 123 10.34 19.28 20.35
C SER A 123 11.45 19.46 21.39
N ASN A 124 12.46 18.57 21.41
CA ASN A 124 13.55 18.52 22.41
C ASN A 124 13.10 18.28 23.86
N ASP A 125 11.90 17.72 24.08
CA ASP A 125 11.43 17.36 25.43
C ASP A 125 12.08 16.06 25.95
N ILE A 126 12.52 15.19 25.03
CA ILE A 126 13.29 13.98 25.30
C ILE A 126 14.49 13.86 24.36
N THR A 127 15.54 13.20 24.82
CA THR A 127 16.77 12.90 24.07
C THR A 127 16.93 11.40 23.84
N CYS A 128 17.85 11.01 22.96
CA CYS A 128 18.19 9.60 22.78
C CYS A 128 18.74 8.96 24.07
N ASN A 129 19.42 9.73 24.93
CA ASN A 129 19.90 9.24 26.22
C ASN A 129 18.74 8.96 27.18
N ASP A 130 17.74 9.83 27.23
CA ASP A 130 16.53 9.59 28.02
C ASP A 130 15.84 8.30 27.56
N LEU A 131 15.77 8.06 26.25
CA LEU A 131 15.22 6.82 25.69
C LEU A 131 16.04 5.57 26.07
N ILE A 132 17.37 5.67 26.10
CA ILE A 132 18.24 4.58 26.59
C ILE A 132 18.03 4.32 28.08
N GLU A 133 17.83 5.36 28.90
CA GLU A 133 17.51 5.20 30.32
C GLU A 133 16.14 4.57 30.55
N LEU A 134 15.18 4.84 29.65
CA LEU A 134 13.85 4.23 29.67
C LEU A 134 13.84 2.79 29.13
N HIS A 135 14.89 2.35 28.43
CA HIS A 135 14.97 1.01 27.84
C HIS A 135 14.72 -0.13 28.85
N PRO A 136 15.31 -0.16 30.06
CA PRO A 136 15.01 -1.20 31.05
C PRO A 136 13.54 -1.24 31.49
N ILE A 137 12.89 -0.07 31.56
CA ILE A 137 11.48 0.08 31.96
C ILE A 137 10.55 -0.39 30.82
N TYR A 138 10.94 -0.13 29.57
CA TYR A 138 10.33 -0.71 28.39
C TYR A 138 10.45 -2.24 28.39
N MET A 139 11.65 -2.76 28.67
CA MET A 139 11.91 -4.20 28.73
C MET A 139 11.15 -4.92 29.86
N SER A 140 10.92 -4.24 30.99
CA SER A 140 10.13 -4.75 32.11
C SER A 140 8.61 -4.65 31.90
N ARG A 141 8.16 -4.15 30.73
CA ARG A 141 6.74 -3.95 30.39
C ARG A 141 6.02 -2.88 31.22
N GLN A 142 6.77 -2.00 31.89
CA GLN A 142 6.21 -0.86 32.61
C GLN A 142 5.98 0.36 31.70
N LEU A 143 6.60 0.37 30.51
CA LEU A 143 6.46 1.38 29.47
C LEU A 143 5.98 0.70 28.17
N ASN A 144 4.69 0.36 28.08
CA ASN A 144 4.13 -0.26 26.87
C ASN A 144 3.29 0.72 26.04
N THR A 145 2.80 1.79 26.66
CA THR A 145 1.89 2.75 26.03
C THR A 145 2.47 4.16 26.08
N HIS A 146 1.96 5.04 25.23
CA HIS A 146 2.29 6.47 25.31
C HIS A 146 1.83 7.10 26.64
N ALA A 147 0.73 6.60 27.24
CA ALA A 147 0.28 7.04 28.55
C ALA A 147 1.30 6.69 29.66
N ASP A 148 1.93 5.52 29.57
CA ASP A 148 3.03 5.15 30.49
C ASP A 148 4.23 6.08 30.32
N LEU A 149 4.57 6.44 29.08
CA LEU A 149 5.66 7.38 28.79
C LEU A 149 5.39 8.73 29.45
N ILE A 150 4.19 9.28 29.23
CA ILE A 150 3.80 10.55 29.83
C ILE A 150 3.88 10.48 31.35
N ARG A 151 3.32 9.42 31.97
CA ARG A 151 3.37 9.22 33.42
C ARG A 151 4.80 9.22 33.95
N LEU A 152 5.73 8.52 33.30
CA LEU A 152 7.14 8.48 33.69
C LEU A 152 7.83 9.84 33.50
N LEU A 153 7.44 10.60 32.48
CA LEU A 153 7.96 11.95 32.26
C LEU A 153 7.42 12.94 33.30
N VAL A 154 6.18 12.78 33.76
CA VAL A 154 5.56 13.62 34.80
C VAL A 154 6.33 13.57 36.11
N GLU A 155 6.89 12.41 36.48
CA GLU A 155 7.67 12.26 37.70
C GLU A 155 9.02 13.00 37.67
N LYS A 156 9.53 13.32 36.47
CA LYS A 156 10.87 13.92 36.28
C LYS A 156 10.84 15.38 35.82
N LYS A 157 9.67 15.96 35.58
CA LYS A 157 9.49 17.26 34.91
C LYS A 157 8.64 18.22 35.75
N THR A 158 8.76 19.51 35.49
CA THR A 158 7.91 20.54 36.11
C THR A 158 6.48 20.48 35.58
N SER A 159 5.50 21.01 36.32
CA SER A 159 4.09 21.01 35.90
C SER A 159 3.86 21.69 34.54
N ASP A 160 4.61 22.75 34.23
CA ASP A 160 4.51 23.45 32.93
C ASP A 160 5.07 22.62 31.77
N GLU A 161 6.15 21.87 32.00
CA GLU A 161 6.69 20.93 31.02
C GLU A 161 5.75 19.75 30.80
N VAL A 162 5.11 19.25 31.85
CA VAL A 162 4.11 18.18 31.76
C VAL A 162 2.94 18.59 30.89
N LEU A 163 2.40 19.81 31.08
CA LEU A 163 1.29 20.30 30.27
C LEU A 163 1.67 20.42 28.79
N ARG A 164 2.91 20.87 28.50
CA ARG A 164 3.44 20.91 27.13
C ARG A 164 3.58 19.52 26.52
N ILE A 165 4.17 18.59 27.25
CA ILE A 165 4.35 17.18 26.83
C ILE A 165 3.00 16.52 26.54
N GLN A 166 2.02 16.70 27.42
CA GLN A 166 0.66 16.20 27.23
C GLN A 166 0.04 16.74 25.95
N THR A 167 0.13 18.06 25.75
CA THR A 167 -0.41 18.72 24.55
C THR A 167 0.23 18.20 23.26
N ILE A 168 1.54 17.96 23.27
CA ILE A 168 2.27 17.41 22.11
C ILE A 168 1.84 15.97 21.84
N ALA A 169 1.74 15.14 22.89
CA ALA A 169 1.33 13.75 22.77
C ALA A 169 -0.11 13.63 22.25
N ASP A 170 -1.05 14.41 22.80
CA ASP A 170 -2.45 14.41 22.37
C ASP A 170 -2.58 14.79 20.89
N LYS A 171 -1.87 15.84 20.44
CA LYS A 171 -1.84 16.24 19.02
C LYS A 171 -1.24 15.16 18.12
N ALA A 172 -0.20 14.47 18.57
CA ALA A 172 0.42 13.40 17.79
C ALA A 172 -0.54 12.21 17.62
N VAL A 173 -1.24 11.82 18.69
CA VAL A 173 -2.24 10.74 18.67
C VAL A 173 -3.44 11.12 17.80
N GLU A 174 -3.97 12.34 17.95
CA GLU A 174 -5.07 12.85 17.13
C GLU A 174 -4.72 12.83 15.64
N LYS A 175 -3.54 13.37 15.28
CA LYS A 175 -3.06 13.37 13.90
C LYS A 175 -2.91 11.95 13.34
N PHE A 176 -2.37 11.02 14.13
CA PHE A 176 -2.23 9.63 13.71
C PHE A 176 -3.60 8.97 13.45
N ASN A 177 -4.56 9.17 14.35
CA ASN A 177 -5.89 8.59 14.22
C ASN A 177 -6.64 9.17 13.00
N ASN A 178 -6.51 10.47 12.74
CA ASN A 178 -7.10 11.11 11.57
C ASN A 178 -6.52 10.56 10.26
N LEU A 179 -5.18 10.43 10.17
CA LEU A 179 -4.52 9.84 9.00
C LEU A 179 -4.89 8.36 8.82
N LYS A 180 -5.07 7.61 9.91
CA LYS A 180 -5.52 6.22 9.87
C LYS A 180 -6.92 6.11 9.28
N HIS A 181 -7.85 6.94 9.75
CA HIS A 181 -9.20 7.01 9.20
C HIS A 181 -9.20 7.36 7.71
N GLU A 182 -8.43 8.37 7.29
CA GLU A 182 -8.32 8.74 5.88
C GLU A 182 -7.77 7.59 5.01
N ILE A 183 -6.79 6.83 5.52
CA ILE A 183 -6.26 5.65 4.83
C ILE A 183 -7.33 4.56 4.71
N ASP A 184 -8.10 4.31 5.77
CA ASP A 184 -9.15 3.29 5.76
C ASP A 184 -10.26 3.67 4.78
N ASP A 185 -10.69 4.94 4.73
CA ASP A 185 -11.65 5.47 3.77
C ASP A 185 -11.13 5.42 2.32
N LEU A 186 -9.85 5.70 2.09
CA LEU A 186 -9.25 5.57 0.76
C LEU A 186 -9.14 4.10 0.32
N ASN A 187 -8.87 3.19 1.25
CA ASN A 187 -8.78 1.76 0.93
C ASN A 187 -10.14 1.18 0.52
N THR A 188 -11.24 1.60 1.14
CA THR A 188 -12.58 1.17 0.72
C THR A 188 -12.88 1.64 -0.70
N VAL A 189 -12.59 2.91 -1.02
CA VAL A 189 -12.73 3.45 -2.38
C VAL A 189 -11.86 2.71 -3.39
N ILE A 190 -10.63 2.34 -3.04
CA ILE A 190 -9.76 1.55 -3.92
C ILE A 190 -10.35 0.17 -4.21
N ILE A 191 -10.89 -0.51 -3.18
CA ILE A 191 -11.53 -1.82 -3.36
C ILE A 191 -12.71 -1.71 -4.31
N ASP A 192 -13.59 -0.72 -4.10
CA ASP A 192 -14.76 -0.49 -4.97
C ASP A 192 -14.33 -0.23 -6.43
N LEU A 193 -13.31 0.59 -6.64
CA LEU A 193 -12.76 0.87 -7.98
C LEU A 193 -12.08 -0.34 -8.62
N GLU A 194 -11.44 -1.21 -7.83
CA GLU A 194 -10.83 -2.45 -8.32
C GLU A 194 -11.91 -3.43 -8.79
N GLU A 195 -13.03 -3.54 -8.05
CA GLU A 195 -14.19 -4.35 -8.43
C GLU A 195 -14.84 -3.83 -9.71
N GLU A 196 -15.09 -2.52 -9.83
CA GLU A 196 -15.65 -1.89 -11.03
C GLU A 196 -14.73 -2.11 -12.25
N ASN A 197 -13.41 -1.99 -12.07
CA ASN A 197 -12.44 -2.27 -13.15
C ASN A 197 -12.45 -3.74 -13.60
N ILE A 198 -12.72 -4.69 -12.71
CA ILE A 198 -12.84 -6.11 -13.07
C ILE A 198 -14.11 -6.31 -13.92
N GLU A 199 -15.22 -5.69 -13.53
CA GLU A 199 -16.49 -5.78 -14.26
C GLU A 199 -16.37 -5.17 -15.67
N ILE A 200 -15.83 -3.96 -15.78
CA ILE A 200 -15.59 -3.28 -17.07
C ILE A 200 -14.68 -4.12 -17.98
N LYS A 201 -13.63 -4.74 -17.44
CA LYS A 201 -12.75 -5.62 -18.23
C LYS A 201 -13.48 -6.84 -18.77
N LYS A 202 -14.36 -7.43 -17.94
CA LYS A 202 -15.17 -8.58 -18.36
C LYS A 202 -16.13 -8.19 -19.48
N GLU A 203 -16.85 -7.08 -19.33
CA GLU A 203 -17.74 -6.57 -20.38
C GLU A 203 -16.96 -6.30 -21.68
N LEU A 204 -15.79 -5.65 -21.58
CA LEU A 204 -14.95 -5.36 -22.75
C LEU A 204 -14.50 -6.64 -23.47
N ASP A 205 -14.17 -7.70 -22.74
CA ASP A 205 -13.78 -8.99 -23.32
C ASP A 205 -14.98 -9.70 -23.97
N GLU A 206 -16.18 -9.59 -23.39
CA GLU A 206 -17.42 -10.06 -24.00
C GLU A 206 -17.74 -9.31 -25.30
N TYR A 207 -17.66 -7.98 -25.30
CA TYR A 207 -17.83 -7.15 -26.50
C TYR A 207 -16.84 -7.53 -27.61
N LYS A 208 -15.54 -7.68 -27.28
CA LYS A 208 -14.52 -8.12 -28.25
C LYS A 208 -14.81 -9.51 -28.80
N THR A 209 -15.38 -10.40 -27.99
CA THR A 209 -15.75 -11.75 -28.42
C THR A 209 -16.93 -11.69 -29.39
N GLN A 210 -17.95 -10.90 -29.09
CA GLN A 210 -19.10 -10.68 -29.97
C GLN A 210 -18.68 -10.02 -31.30
N GLU A 211 -17.81 -9.01 -31.26
CA GLU A 211 -17.25 -8.36 -32.44
C GLU A 211 -16.52 -9.36 -33.34
N LYS A 212 -15.68 -10.22 -32.76
CA LYS A 212 -14.99 -11.30 -33.52
C LYS A 212 -15.99 -12.27 -34.17
N ILE A 213 -17.04 -12.66 -33.45
CA ILE A 213 -18.09 -13.55 -34.00
C ILE A 213 -18.81 -12.86 -35.16
N ALA A 214 -19.21 -11.60 -35.01
CA ALA A 214 -19.88 -10.82 -36.05
C ALA A 214 -19.00 -10.66 -37.31
N ASN A 215 -17.70 -10.41 -37.12
CA ASN A 215 -16.72 -10.33 -38.20
C ASN A 215 -16.50 -11.68 -38.91
N MET A 216 -16.48 -12.80 -38.17
CA MET A 216 -16.36 -14.14 -38.76
C MET A 216 -17.62 -14.60 -39.49
N GLN A 217 -18.80 -14.18 -39.03
CA GLN A 217 -20.09 -14.54 -39.64
C GLN A 217 -20.49 -13.62 -40.81
N GLY A 218 -19.62 -12.68 -41.21
CA GLY A 218 -19.85 -11.80 -42.36
C GLY A 218 -21.01 -10.82 -42.19
N SER A 219 -21.46 -10.60 -40.95
CA SER A 219 -22.58 -9.70 -40.63
C SER A 219 -22.10 -8.40 -40.01
N THR A 220 -21.01 -7.82 -40.51
CA THR A 220 -20.83 -6.38 -40.43
C THR A 220 -21.91 -5.75 -41.29
N GLN A 221 -22.96 -5.18 -40.69
CA GLN A 221 -23.71 -4.11 -41.36
C GLN A 221 -22.75 -2.92 -41.51
N THR A 222 -21.90 -2.97 -42.53
CA THR A 222 -21.27 -1.77 -43.05
C THR A 222 -22.37 -1.00 -43.76
N LEU A 223 -22.82 0.09 -43.13
CA LEU A 223 -23.39 1.21 -43.88
C LEU A 223 -22.27 1.81 -44.72
N GLU A 224 -21.91 1.15 -45.83
CA GLU A 224 -20.89 1.66 -46.77
C GLU A 224 -21.29 3.02 -47.33
N ARG A 225 -22.59 3.34 -47.31
CA ARG A 225 -23.17 4.63 -47.69
C ARG A 225 -24.65 4.68 -47.31
N VAL A 226 -25.16 5.85 -46.91
CA VAL A 226 -26.60 6.10 -46.85
C VAL A 226 -27.16 5.94 -48.27
N LYS A 227 -27.96 4.89 -48.51
CA LYS A 227 -28.69 4.73 -49.77
C LYS A 227 -30.05 5.40 -49.63
N THR A 228 -30.24 6.48 -50.37
CA THR A 228 -31.53 7.18 -50.42
C THR A 228 -32.47 6.41 -51.33
N LEU A 229 -33.72 6.23 -50.88
CA LEU A 229 -34.78 5.64 -51.68
C LEU A 229 -35.17 6.61 -52.79
N SER A 230 -35.02 6.21 -54.05
CA SER A 230 -35.32 7.05 -55.22
C SER A 230 -36.76 6.88 -55.71
N ALA A 231 -37.32 5.67 -55.63
CA ALA A 231 -38.70 5.41 -56.05
C ALA A 231 -39.29 4.19 -55.34
N VAL A 232 -40.61 4.17 -55.22
CA VAL A 232 -41.40 3.04 -54.71
C VAL A 232 -42.47 2.71 -55.73
N ASN A 233 -42.40 1.52 -56.32
CA ASN A 233 -43.37 1.04 -57.30
C ASN A 233 -44.18 -0.10 -56.66
N THR A 234 -45.47 0.12 -56.46
CA THR A 234 -46.37 -0.93 -55.95
C THR A 234 -46.88 -1.81 -57.09
N GLU A 235 -47.32 -3.03 -56.76
CA GLU A 235 -47.95 -3.96 -57.71
C GLU A 235 -47.05 -4.39 -58.88
N VAL A 236 -45.74 -4.47 -58.66
CA VAL A 236 -44.80 -4.97 -59.65
C VAL A 236 -44.78 -6.50 -59.61
N MET A 237 -45.01 -7.13 -60.76
CA MET A 237 -44.85 -8.58 -60.89
C MET A 237 -43.37 -8.98 -60.83
N HIS A 238 -42.98 -9.66 -59.76
CA HIS A 238 -41.64 -10.19 -59.58
C HIS A 238 -41.69 -11.67 -59.22
N ARG A 239 -41.04 -12.53 -60.02
CA ARG A 239 -40.99 -13.99 -59.82
C ARG A 239 -42.36 -14.64 -59.54
N GLY A 240 -43.39 -14.19 -60.27
CA GLY A 240 -44.73 -14.76 -60.20
C GLY A 240 -45.59 -14.29 -59.01
N SER A 241 -45.17 -13.27 -58.27
CA SER A 241 -45.98 -12.62 -57.22
C SER A 241 -45.98 -11.11 -57.38
N LEU A 242 -47.09 -10.47 -56.99
CA LEU A 242 -47.16 -9.02 -56.84
C LEU A 242 -46.28 -8.59 -55.65
N CYS A 243 -45.41 -7.62 -55.88
CA CYS A 243 -44.47 -7.10 -54.89
C CYS A 243 -44.38 -5.58 -54.99
N THR A 244 -43.95 -4.95 -53.89
CA THR A 244 -43.48 -3.57 -53.91
C THR A 244 -41.99 -3.55 -54.27
N GLU A 245 -41.63 -2.86 -55.34
CA GLU A 245 -40.25 -2.61 -55.74
C GLU A 245 -39.76 -1.28 -55.13
N LEU A 246 -38.64 -1.33 -54.43
CA LEU A 246 -37.91 -0.19 -53.90
C LEU A 246 -36.68 0.05 -54.77
N VAL A 247 -36.61 1.22 -55.42
CA VAL A 247 -35.47 1.61 -56.25
C VAL A 247 -34.59 2.56 -55.46
N MET A 248 -33.34 2.18 -55.22
CA MET A 248 -32.34 2.98 -54.53
C MET A 248 -31.66 3.96 -55.50
N GLU A 249 -31.03 5.01 -54.97
CA GLU A 249 -30.28 6.02 -55.76
C GLU A 249 -29.21 5.41 -56.67
N ASP A 250 -28.58 4.31 -56.26
CA ASP A 250 -27.59 3.58 -57.06
C ASP A 250 -28.21 2.61 -58.08
N SER A 251 -29.52 2.75 -58.35
CA SER A 251 -30.32 1.89 -59.21
C SER A 251 -30.49 0.45 -58.72
N THR A 252 -30.06 0.13 -57.49
CA THR A 252 -30.38 -1.16 -56.86
C THR A 252 -31.88 -1.30 -56.66
N ARG A 253 -32.43 -2.47 -56.99
CA ARG A 253 -33.86 -2.78 -56.84
C ARG A 253 -34.05 -3.83 -55.75
N LEU A 254 -34.85 -3.52 -54.73
CA LEU A 254 -35.27 -4.47 -53.69
C LEU A 254 -36.76 -4.77 -53.86
N TYR A 255 -37.15 -6.02 -53.66
CA TYR A 255 -38.54 -6.46 -53.80
C TYR A 255 -39.08 -6.93 -52.46
N MET A 256 -40.16 -6.31 -52.01
CA MET A 256 -40.87 -6.70 -50.80
C MET A 256 -42.19 -7.36 -51.21
N LYS A 257 -42.39 -8.61 -50.83
CA LYS A 257 -43.65 -9.31 -51.09
C LYS A 257 -44.77 -8.62 -50.30
N THR A 258 -45.79 -8.15 -51.00
CA THR A 258 -47.00 -7.65 -50.36
C THR A 258 -47.82 -8.85 -49.93
N ILE A 259 -48.01 -9.01 -48.62
CA ILE A 259 -49.01 -9.95 -48.10
C ILE A 259 -50.36 -9.26 -48.32
N THR A 260 -51.10 -9.70 -49.32
CA THR A 260 -52.57 -9.51 -49.37
C THR A 260 -53.24 -10.66 -48.67
#